data_AF-A0A1T5AKM6-F1
#
_entry.id   AF-A0A1T5AKM6-F1
#
_cell.length_a   1.000
_cell.length_b   1.000
_cell.length_c   1.000
_cell.angle_alpha   90.00
_cell.angle_beta   90.00
_cell.angle_gamma   90.00
#
_symmetry.space_group_name_H-M   'P 1'
#
loop_
_entity.id
_entity.type
_entity.pdbx_description
1 polymer ?
#
loop_
_entity_poly.entity_id
_entity_poly.type
_entity_poly.pdbx_seq_one_letter_code
_entity_poly.pdbx_strand_id
1 'polypeptide(L)' 'MKYIFFYELIDWTKFASSMEPLLGEGGGIIISALLKIVSILVITPLFIIIPCLCAYLIITSMRGAYHERTLHKHLQNSKS' A
#
# COMPACT_ATOMS: atom_id res chain seq x y z
N MET A 1 -16.92 12.25 -2.59
CA MET A 1 -16.20 11.30 -1.71
C MET A 1 -14.98 12.03 -1.16
N LYS A 2 -14.88 12.20 0.16
CA LYS A 2 -13.68 12.75 0.80
C LYS A 2 -12.69 11.59 0.92
N TYR A 3 -11.54 11.66 0.25
CA TYR A 3 -10.47 10.69 0.46
C TYR A 3 -9.92 10.94 1.87
N ILE A 4 -10.11 9.98 2.77
CA ILE A 4 -9.48 10.01 4.10
C ILE A 4 -8.07 9.46 3.90
N PHE A 5 -7.07 10.30 4.11
CA PHE A 5 -5.69 9.84 4.02
C PHE A 5 -5.28 9.09 5.29
N PHE A 6 -4.38 8.11 5.16
CA PHE A 6 -3.95 7.27 6.28
C PHE A 6 -3.43 8.09 7.48
N TYR A 7 -2.71 9.18 7.22
CA TYR A 7 -2.20 10.06 8.26
C TYR A 7 -3.30 10.84 9.00
N GLU A 8 -4.54 10.90 8.49
CA GLU A 8 -5.68 11.53 9.17
C GLU A 8 -6.40 10.56 10.12
N LEU A 9 -6.18 9.26 9.98
CA LEU A 9 -6.72 8.24 10.90
C LEU A 9 -5.96 8.18 12.23
N ILE A 10 -4.76 8.74 12.27
CA ILE A 10 -3.90 8.76 13.46
C ILE A 10 -4.10 10.08 14.19
N ASP A 11 -4.46 10.00 15.47
CA ASP A 11 -4.47 11.16 16.38
C ASP A 11 -3.05 11.48 16.82
N TRP A 12 -2.36 12.27 15.99
CA TRP A 12 -0.98 12.71 16.22
C TRP A 12 -0.81 13.52 17.50
N THR A 13 -1.83 14.27 17.92
CA THR A 13 -1.78 15.05 19.17
C THR A 13 -1.72 14.11 20.37
N LYS A 14 -2.56 13.06 20.36
CA LYS A 14 -2.51 12.03 21.39
C LYS A 14 -1.20 11.25 21.37
N PHE A 15 -0.66 10.95 20.18
CA PHE A 15 0.64 10.31 20.04
C PHE A 15 1.78 11.17 20.62
N ALA A 16 1.80 12.48 20.30
CA ALA A 16 2.77 13.43 20.84
C ALA A 16 2.74 13.46 22.38
N SER A 17 1.54 13.60 22.97
CA SER A 17 1.37 13.64 24.43
C SER A 17 1.81 12.34 25.12
N SER A 18 1.71 11.20 24.44
CA SER A 18 2.15 9.89 24.96
C SER A 18 3.67 9.72 24.94
N MET A 19 4.36 10.44 24.05
CA MET A 19 5.82 10.40 23.88
C MET A 19 6.54 11.49 24.68
N GLU A 20 5.85 12.55 25.08
CA GLU A 20 6.34 13.61 25.97
C GLU A 20 7.09 13.07 27.22
N PRO A 21 6.57 12.10 28.00
CA PRO A 21 7.27 11.58 29.17
C PRO A 21 8.55 10.79 28.84
N LEU A 22 8.72 10.33 27.60
CA LEU A 22 9.89 9.56 27.15
C LEU A 22 10.98 10.47 26.56
N LEU A 23 10.61 11.64 26.06
CA LEU A 23 11.49 12.50 25.26
C LEU A 23 11.78 13.85 25.90
N GLY A 24 11.07 14.18 26.98
CA GLY A 24 11.11 15.49 27.61
C GLY A 24 10.16 16.48 26.93
N GLU A 25 10.06 17.66 27.54
CA GLU A 25 9.15 18.74 27.14
C GLU A 25 9.38 19.13 25.67
N GLY A 26 8.32 19.06 24.84
CA GLY A 26 8.37 19.38 23.41
C GLY A 26 8.95 18.28 22.49
N GLY A 27 9.58 17.23 23.03
CA GLY A 27 10.12 16.12 22.24
C GLY A 27 9.03 15.29 21.56
N GLY A 28 7.89 15.10 22.23
CA GLY A 28 6.73 14.39 21.70
C GLY A 28 6.15 15.06 20.44
N ILE A 29 6.10 16.38 20.42
CA ILE A 29 5.58 17.17 19.29
C ILE A 29 6.49 17.02 18.06
N ILE A 30 7.82 17.12 18.25
CA ILE A 30 8.80 17.01 17.16
C ILE A 30 8.76 15.63 16.52
N ILE A 31 8.77 14.56 17.34
CA ILE A 31 8.71 13.18 16.83
C ILE A 31 7.37 12.90 16.15
N SER A 32 6.26 13.39 16.72
CA SER A 32 4.95 13.26 16.09
C SER A 32 4.87 13.98 14.74
N ALA A 33 5.47 15.16 14.61
CA ALA A 33 5.51 15.89 13.34
C ALA A 33 6.34 15.15 12.28
N LEU A 34 7.51 14.62 12.67
CA LEU A 34 8.37 13.82 11.79
C LEU A 34 7.65 12.55 11.31
N LEU A 35 7.00 11.81 12.20
CA LEU A 35 6.24 10.61 11.85
C LEU A 35 5.05 10.92 10.94
N LYS A 36 4.39 12.07 11.14
CA LYS A 36 3.34 12.53 10.23
C LYS A 36 3.88 12.79 8.82
N ILE A 37 5.05 13.43 8.70
CA ILE A 37 5.73 13.66 7.42
C ILE A 37 6.10 12.33 6.75
N VAL A 38 6.70 11.39 7.48
CA VAL A 38 7.04 10.05 6.96
C VAL A 38 5.79 9.30 6.48
N SER A 39 4.68 9.41 7.21
CA SER A 39 3.41 8.79 6.83
C SER A 39 2.84 9.37 5.53
N ILE A 40 2.99 10.68 5.32
CA ILE A 40 2.60 11.35 4.07
C ILE A 40 3.51 10.92 2.92
N LEU A 41 4.82 10.97 3.12
CA LEU A 41 5.80 10.77 2.03
C LEU A 41 6.02 9.30 1.65
N VAL A 42 5.91 8.38 2.60
CA VAL A 42 6.26 6.95 2.38
C VAL A 42 5.01 6.09 2.35
N ILE A 43 4.15 6.20 3.36
CA ILE A 43 3.01 5.30 3.51
C ILE A 43 1.92 5.61 2.47
N THR A 44 1.62 6.88 2.24
CA THR A 44 0.59 7.28 1.26
C THR A 44 0.85 6.77 -0.16
N PRO A 45 2.05 6.94 -0.77
CA PRO A 45 2.31 6.36 -2.10
C PRO A 45 2.35 4.83 -2.09
N LEU A 46 2.78 4.18 -1.00
CA LEU A 46 2.73 2.72 -0.88
C LEU A 46 1.30 2.19 -0.99
N PHE A 47 0.32 2.87 -0.39
CA PHE A 47 -1.10 2.51 -0.51
C PHE A 47 -1.67 2.62 -1.93
N ILE A 48 -1.00 3.35 -2.83
CA ILE A 48 -1.38 3.43 -4.25
C ILE A 48 -0.60 2.39 -5.06
N ILE A 49 0.70 2.24 -4.81
CA ILE A 49 1.59 1.36 -5.56
C ILE A 49 1.24 -0.12 -5.32
N ILE A 50 0.96 -0.51 -4.07
CA ILE A 50 0.64 -1.90 -3.71
C ILE A 50 -0.60 -2.44 -4.46
N PRO A 51 -1.78 -1.79 -4.43
CA PRO A 51 -2.93 -2.29 -5.16
C PRO A 51 -2.70 -2.28 -6.68
N CYS A 52 -1.94 -1.32 -7.22
CA CYS A 52 -1.54 -1.32 -8.63
C CYS A 52 -0.66 -2.53 -8.98
N LEU A 53 0.32 -2.88 -8.13
CA LEU A 53 1.15 -4.07 -8.30
C LEU A 53 0.31 -5.36 -8.20
N CYS A 54 -0.59 -5.45 -7.22
CA CYS A 54 -1.51 -6.58 -7.11
C CYS A 54 -2.40 -6.71 -8.36
N ALA A 55 -2.96 -5.60 -8.86
CA ALA A 55 -3.76 -5.59 -10.09
C ALA A 55 -2.93 -6.03 -11.30
N TYR A 56 -1.69 -5.57 -11.42
CA TYR A 56 -0.76 -5.99 -12.48
C TYR A 56 -0.46 -7.50 -12.43
N LEU A 57 -0.22 -8.05 -11.24
CA LEU A 57 0.00 -9.49 -11.03
C LEU A 57 -1.24 -10.34 -11.38
N ILE A 58 -2.44 -9.84 -11.05
CA ILE A 58 -3.70 -10.51 -11.41
C ILE A 58 -3.87 -10.51 -12.94
N ILE A 59 -3.67 -9.38 -13.61
CA ILE A 59 -3.81 -9.28 -15.07
C ILE A 59 -2.79 -10.20 -15.78
N THR A 60 -1.54 -10.22 -15.33
CA THR A 60 -0.49 -11.05 -15.93
C THR A 60 -0.72 -12.54 -15.71
N SER A 61 -1.14 -12.95 -14.51
CA SER A 61 -1.50 -14.36 -14.23
C SER A 61 -2.70 -14.83 -15.04
N MET A 62 -3.74 -14.00 -15.20
CA MET A 62 -4.86 -14.30 -16.10
C MET A 62 -4.38 -14.47 -17.54
N ARG A 63 -3.53 -13.56 -18.04
CA ARG A 63 -2.99 -13.65 -19.41
C ARG A 63 -2.18 -14.93 -19.64
N GLY A 64 -1.38 -15.34 -18.65
CA GLY A 64 -0.67 -16.64 -18.66
C GLY A 64 -1.63 -17.83 -18.75
N ALA A 65 -2.66 -17.87 -17.90
CA ALA A 65 -3.66 -18.93 -17.90
C ALA A 65 -4.47 -19.00 -19.21
N TYR A 66 -4.77 -17.85 -19.83
CA TYR A 66 -5.41 -17.80 -21.15
C TYR A 66 -4.49 -18.34 -22.25
N HIS A 67 -3.19 -18.06 -22.17
CA HIS A 67 -2.21 -18.54 -23.14
C HIS A 67 -2.06 -20.07 -23.06
N GLU A 68 -1.94 -20.63 -21.85
CA GLU A 68 -1.87 -22.08 -21.64
C GLU A 68 -3.11 -22.81 -22.15
N ARG A 69 -4.32 -22.28 -21.88
CA ARG A 69 -5.57 -22.87 -22.38
C ARG A 69 -5.67 -22.85 -23.90
N THR A 70 -5.16 -21.79 -24.54
CA THR A 70 -5.15 -21.67 -26.00
C THR A 70 -4.16 -22.65 -26.62
N LEU A 71 -2.99 -22.81 -25.99
CA LEU A 71 -1.96 -23.77 -26.40
C LEU A 71 -2.46 -25.22 -26.27
N HIS A 72 -3.09 -25.56 -25.15
CA HIS A 72 -3.70 -26.89 -24.94
C HIS A 72 -4.76 -27.23 -25.97
N LYS A 73 -5.63 -26.27 -26.33
CA LYS A 73 -6.63 -26.46 -27.39
C LYS A 73 -6.01 -26.69 -28.77
N HIS A 74 -4.94 -25.95 -29.10
CA HIS A 74 -4.22 -26.15 -30.36
C HIS A 74 -3.55 -27.53 -30.42
N LEU A 75 -2.92 -27.96 -29.32
CA LEU A 75 -2.26 -29.26 -29.23
C LEU A 75 -3.25 -30.44 -29.29
N GLN A 76 -4.45 -30.29 -28.73
CA GLN A 76 -5.51 -31.30 -28.87
C GLN A 76 -6.04 -31.41 -30.31
N ASN A 77 -6.28 -30.28 -30.97
CA ASN A 77 -6.78 -30.27 -32.35
C ASN A 77 -5.73 -30.75 -33.37
N SER A 78 -4.43 -30.61 -33.06
CA SER A 78 -3.35 -31.10 -33.91
C SER A 78 -3.13 -32.63 -33.85
N LYS A 79 -3.77 -33.34 -32.90
CA LYS A 79 -3.65 -34.80 -32.74
C LYS A 79 -4.80 -35.60 -33.35
N SER A 80 -5.81 -34.93 -33.90
CA SER A 80 -6.90 -35.54 -34.68
C SER A 80 -6.60 -35.47 -36.18
#